data_AF-A0A0H3ZL45-F1
#
_entry.id   AF-A0A0H3ZL45-F1
#
_cell.length_a   1.000
_cell.length_b   1.000
_cell.length_c   1.000
_cell.angle_alpha   90.00
_cell.angle_beta   90.00
_cell.angle_gamma   90.00
#
_symmetry.space_group_name_H-M   'P 1'
#
loop_
_entity.id
_entity.type
_entity.pdbx_description
1 polymer ?
#
loop_
_entity_poly.entity_id
_entity_poly.type
_entity_poly.pdbx_seq_one_letter_code
_entity_poly.pdbx_strand_id
1 'polypeptide(L)'
;MNLTSLTLASMLRTLAMLGVVTGLLLAYHGAREKALLKQTTSAVMQAMDKQIRSETERTDCLHVPIDDNINTLVSEGWLDASIRDDSPWTLDIAYQASRNSGRVIGKHLTLTAHSSQEAIRLNELAQTVIGSWQFQGRTLKILEVVKGPTDVSRMEFDPATACFAW
;
A
#
# COMPACT_ATOMS: atom_id res chain seq x y z
N MET A 1 26.37 51.09 25.94
CA MET A 1 25.54 50.11 25.20
C MET A 1 26.03 48.73 25.56
N ASN A 2 25.20 47.89 26.21
CA ASN A 2 25.60 46.57 26.72
C ASN A 2 25.73 45.57 25.56
N LEU A 3 26.96 45.24 25.19
CA LEU A 3 27.30 44.24 24.17
C LEU A 3 26.72 42.84 24.44
N THR A 4 26.42 42.53 25.71
CA THR A 4 25.88 41.25 26.16
C THR A 4 24.41 41.03 25.80
N SER A 5 23.60 42.09 25.64
CA SER A 5 22.18 41.94 25.26
C SER A 5 21.99 41.67 23.77
N LEU A 6 22.88 42.22 22.94
CA LEU A 6 22.88 42.02 21.49
C LEU A 6 23.29 40.59 21.10
N THR A 7 24.28 40.02 21.81
CA THR A 7 24.71 38.63 21.58
C THR A 7 23.65 37.61 22.01
N LEU A 8 22.96 37.86 23.13
CA LEU A 8 21.88 36.98 23.61
C LEU A 8 20.68 36.98 22.65
N ALA A 9 20.27 38.15 22.16
CA ALA A 9 19.18 38.27 21.21
C ALA A 9 19.50 37.62 19.85
N SER A 10 20.76 37.70 19.41
CA SER A 10 21.25 37.01 18.21
C SER A 10 21.23 35.47 18.36
N MET A 11 21.65 34.95 19.51
CA MET A 11 21.60 33.51 19.81
C MET A 11 20.16 32.97 19.89
N LEU A 12 19.25 33.72 20.51
CA LEU A 12 17.83 33.35 20.57
C LEU A 12 17.18 33.32 19.18
N ARG A 13 17.52 34.27 18.30
CA ARG A 13 17.02 34.30 16.91
C ARG A 13 17.56 33.14 16.07
N THR A 14 18.84 32.79 16.23
CA THR A 14 19.44 31.66 15.51
C THR A 14 18.89 30.31 15.99
N LEU A 15 18.70 30.12 17.31
CA LEU A 15 18.01 28.96 17.86
C LEU A 15 16.56 28.84 17.37
N ALA A 16 15.82 29.95 17.34
CA ALA A 16 14.46 29.97 16.81
C ALA A 16 14.42 29.60 15.31
N MET A 17 15.33 30.15 14.49
CA MET A 17 15.42 29.79 13.08
C MET A 17 15.84 28.32 12.88
N LEU A 18 16.75 27.79 13.70
CA LEU A 18 17.13 26.38 13.65
C LEU A 18 15.93 25.47 13.97
N GLY A 19 15.12 25.86 14.97
CA GLY A 19 13.89 25.14 15.34
C GLY A 19 12.84 25.17 14.23
N VAL A 20 12.67 26.31 13.54
CA VAL A 20 11.74 26.43 12.40
C VAL A 20 12.21 25.57 11.22
N VAL A 21 13.51 25.59 10.89
CA VAL A 21 14.08 24.81 9.78
C VAL A 21 14.00 23.30 10.07
N THR A 22 14.35 22.86 11.28
CA THR A 22 14.22 21.45 11.67
C THR A 22 12.76 21.00 11.69
N GLY A 23 11.84 21.83 12.17
CA GLY A 23 10.40 21.57 12.10
C GLY A 23 9.89 21.40 10.66
N LEU A 24 10.32 22.26 9.73
CA LEU A 24 9.98 22.16 8.31
C LEU A 24 10.51 20.88 7.65
N LEU A 25 11.76 20.49 7.95
CA LEU A 25 12.37 19.28 7.42
C LEU A 25 11.66 18.01 7.90
N LEU A 26 11.30 17.95 9.18
CA LEU A 26 10.55 16.82 9.75
C LEU A 26 9.15 16.71 9.14
N ALA A 27 8.45 17.84 8.97
CA ALA A 27 7.15 17.87 8.31
C ALA A 27 7.24 17.42 6.84
N TYR A 28 8.27 17.85 6.13
CA TYR A 28 8.52 17.45 4.73
C TYR A 28 8.80 15.94 4.61
N HIS A 29 9.65 15.39 5.48
CA HIS A 29 9.92 13.94 5.49
C HIS A 29 8.66 13.12 5.80
N GLY A 30 7.87 13.54 6.80
CA GLY A 30 6.61 12.87 7.10
C GLY A 30 5.60 12.93 5.95
N ALA A 31 5.50 14.06 5.24
CA ALA A 31 4.63 14.19 4.07
C ALA A 31 5.10 13.28 2.91
N ARG A 32 6.40 13.20 2.68
CA ARG A 32 6.99 12.35 1.64
C ARG A 32 6.76 10.87 1.92
N GLU A 33 6.99 10.40 3.14
CA GLU A 33 6.76 8.99 3.52
C GLU A 33 5.28 8.61 3.38
N LYS A 34 4.35 9.50 3.74
CA LYS A 34 2.90 9.30 3.52
C LYS A 34 2.55 9.19 2.03
N ALA A 35 3.10 10.08 1.21
CA ALA A 35 2.88 10.05 -0.23
C ALA A 35 3.43 8.74 -0.83
N LEU A 36 4.61 8.31 -0.40
CA LEU A 36 5.24 7.05 -0.83
C LEU A 36 4.41 5.84 -0.44
N LEU A 37 3.93 5.77 0.82
CA LEU A 37 3.04 4.68 1.25
C LEU A 37 1.79 4.63 0.37
N LYS A 38 1.12 5.77 0.16
CA LYS A 38 -0.09 5.84 -0.66
C LYS A 38 0.16 5.44 -2.12
N GLN A 39 1.27 5.89 -2.70
CA GLN A 39 1.64 5.54 -4.06
C GLN A 39 1.90 4.03 -4.18
N THR A 40 2.68 3.47 -3.26
CA THR A 40 3.04 2.04 -3.25
C THR A 40 1.80 1.17 -3.09
N THR A 41 0.95 1.47 -2.10
CA THR A 41 -0.26 0.70 -1.85
C THR A 41 -1.23 0.77 -3.02
N SER A 42 -1.46 1.97 -3.57
CA SER A 42 -2.32 2.15 -4.74
C SER A 42 -1.79 1.40 -5.97
N ALA A 43 -0.48 1.48 -6.24
CA ALA A 43 0.13 0.84 -7.40
C ALA A 43 0.03 -0.68 -7.31
N VAL A 44 0.36 -1.26 -6.15
CA VAL A 44 0.28 -2.72 -5.96
C VAL A 44 -1.17 -3.20 -6.01
N MET A 45 -2.11 -2.53 -5.35
CA MET A 45 -3.52 -2.92 -5.39
C MET A 45 -4.13 -2.86 -6.79
N GLN A 46 -3.75 -1.86 -7.59
CA GLN A 46 -4.15 -1.75 -9.00
C GLN A 46 -3.50 -2.84 -9.87
N ALA A 47 -2.24 -3.19 -9.61
CA ALA A 47 -1.57 -4.29 -10.31
C ALA A 47 -2.25 -5.64 -10.00
N MET A 48 -2.67 -5.85 -8.75
CA MET A 48 -3.45 -7.02 -8.35
C MET A 48 -4.83 -7.06 -9.04
N ASP A 49 -5.48 -5.91 -9.27
CA ASP A 49 -6.73 -5.86 -10.04
C ASP A 49 -6.51 -6.24 -11.51
N LYS A 50 -5.42 -5.78 -12.12
CA LYS A 50 -5.04 -6.17 -13.49
C LYS A 50 -4.80 -7.68 -13.58
N GLN A 51 -4.14 -8.27 -12.59
CA GLN A 51 -3.93 -9.72 -12.55
C GLN A 51 -5.26 -10.47 -12.45
N ILE A 52 -6.15 -10.10 -11.52
CA ILE A 52 -7.48 -10.73 -11.39
C ILE A 52 -8.23 -10.63 -12.72
N ARG A 53 -8.22 -9.46 -13.34
CA ARG A 53 -8.89 -9.23 -14.61
C ARG A 53 -8.32 -10.10 -15.72
N SER A 54 -6.99 -10.12 -15.88
CA SER A 54 -6.31 -10.92 -16.90
C SER A 54 -6.60 -12.41 -16.70
N GLU A 55 -6.63 -12.89 -15.46
CA GLU A 55 -6.95 -14.29 -15.16
C GLU A 55 -8.42 -14.61 -15.46
N THR A 56 -9.32 -13.68 -15.13
CA THR A 56 -10.74 -13.81 -15.44
C THR A 56 -10.97 -13.84 -16.94
N GLU A 57 -10.30 -12.98 -17.72
CA GLU A 57 -10.38 -12.96 -19.19
C GLU A 57 -9.79 -14.24 -19.83
N ARG A 58 -8.87 -14.93 -19.14
CA ARG A 58 -8.22 -16.15 -19.62
C ARG A 58 -9.00 -17.42 -19.30
N THR A 59 -9.67 -17.44 -18.15
CA THR A 59 -10.29 -18.65 -17.58
C THR A 59 -11.80 -18.58 -17.50
N ASP A 60 -12.36 -17.39 -17.72
CA ASP A 60 -13.76 -17.05 -17.50
C ASP A 60 -14.21 -17.26 -16.05
N CYS A 61 -13.27 -17.35 -15.11
CA CYS A 61 -13.55 -17.54 -13.70
C CYS A 61 -12.90 -16.44 -12.88
N LEU A 62 -13.67 -15.86 -11.96
CA LEU A 62 -13.18 -14.88 -11.00
C LEU A 62 -12.49 -15.60 -9.83
N HIS A 63 -11.47 -16.40 -10.11
CA HIS A 63 -10.71 -17.18 -9.13
C HIS A 63 -9.41 -16.50 -8.73
N VAL A 64 -8.72 -17.08 -7.75
CA VAL A 64 -7.37 -16.64 -7.38
C VAL A 64 -6.42 -16.95 -8.54
N PRO A 65 -5.60 -15.97 -8.98
CA PRO A 65 -4.58 -16.21 -9.99
C PRO A 65 -3.61 -17.32 -9.57
N ILE A 66 -3.17 -18.15 -10.52
CA ILE A 66 -2.23 -19.25 -10.24
C ILE A 66 -0.90 -18.73 -9.70
N ASP A 67 -0.39 -17.64 -10.28
CA ASP A 67 0.90 -17.04 -9.92
C ASP A 67 0.72 -15.80 -9.04
N ASP A 68 0.28 -15.98 -7.80
CA ASP A 68 -0.16 -14.94 -6.87
C ASP A 68 0.95 -14.20 -6.11
N ASN A 69 2.08 -13.93 -6.76
CA ASN A 69 3.22 -13.28 -6.11
C ASN A 69 3.58 -11.93 -6.74
N ILE A 70 4.27 -11.08 -5.97
CA ILE A 70 4.62 -9.72 -6.41
C ILE A 70 5.59 -9.69 -7.60
N ASN A 71 6.42 -10.73 -7.77
CA ASN A 71 7.35 -10.79 -8.90
C ASN A 71 6.61 -11.02 -10.22
N THR A 72 5.53 -11.80 -10.21
CA THR A 72 4.64 -11.95 -11.37
C THR A 72 4.04 -10.61 -11.78
N LEU A 73 3.59 -9.80 -10.81
CA LEU A 73 3.06 -8.46 -11.12
C LEU A 73 4.08 -7.60 -11.86
N VAL A 74 5.37 -7.72 -11.52
CA VAL A 74 6.46 -6.99 -12.17
C VAL A 74 6.81 -7.60 -13.54
N SER A 75 6.93 -8.92 -13.64
CA SER A 75 7.31 -9.59 -14.90
C SER A 75 6.27 -9.42 -16.00
N GLU A 76 4.98 -9.40 -15.62
CA GLU A 76 3.85 -9.15 -16.53
C GLU A 76 3.66 -7.65 -16.83
N GLY A 77 4.47 -6.77 -16.24
CA GLY A 77 4.40 -5.32 -16.45
C GLY A 77 3.16 -4.65 -15.84
N TRP A 78 2.44 -5.31 -14.94
CA TRP A 78 1.30 -4.72 -14.23
C TRP A 78 1.74 -3.77 -13.11
N LEU A 79 2.90 -4.05 -12.50
CA LEU A 79 3.57 -3.25 -11.48
C LEU A 79 4.94 -2.79 -11.99
N ASP A 80 5.22 -1.50 -11.87
CA ASP A 80 6.56 -0.97 -12.17
C ASP A 80 7.59 -1.54 -11.17
N ALA A 81 8.70 -2.07 -11.67
CA ALA A 81 9.76 -2.66 -10.86
C ALA A 81 10.28 -1.68 -9.79
N SER A 82 10.35 -0.38 -10.10
CA SER A 82 10.81 0.65 -9.15
C SER A 82 9.94 0.74 -7.89
N ILE A 83 8.64 0.45 -7.98
CA ILE A 83 7.75 0.44 -6.81
C ILE A 83 8.14 -0.67 -5.83
N ARG A 84 8.59 -1.83 -6.34
CA ARG A 84 9.07 -2.94 -5.50
C ARG A 84 10.50 -2.69 -5.03
N ASP A 85 11.38 -2.32 -5.94
CA ASP A 85 12.83 -2.29 -5.72
C ASP A 85 13.27 -1.09 -4.87
N ASP A 86 12.59 0.05 -5.02
CA ASP A 86 12.89 1.27 -4.23
C ASP A 86 12.00 1.39 -2.99
N SER A 87 11.12 0.41 -2.73
CA SER A 87 10.27 0.41 -1.54
C SER A 87 11.14 0.31 -0.27
N PRO A 88 10.89 1.15 0.75
CA PRO A 88 11.57 1.03 2.05
C PRO A 88 11.03 -0.15 2.88
N TRP A 89 10.05 -0.89 2.36
CA TRP A 89 9.46 -2.06 3.00
C TRP A 89 9.53 -3.25 2.06
N THR A 90 9.70 -4.46 2.61
CA THR A 90 9.41 -5.68 1.86
C THR A 90 7.92 -5.75 1.58
N LEU A 91 7.57 -5.88 0.31
CA LEU A 91 6.20 -5.98 -0.17
C LEU A 91 5.87 -7.44 -0.49
N ASP A 92 4.70 -7.88 -0.05
CA ASP A 92 4.14 -9.20 -0.35
C ASP A 92 2.64 -9.08 -0.59
N ILE A 93 2.08 -9.99 -1.40
CA ILE A 93 0.67 -9.97 -1.78
C ILE A 93 0.01 -11.32 -1.52
N ALA A 94 -1.29 -11.31 -1.32
CA ALA A 94 -2.08 -12.53 -1.29
C ALA A 94 -3.52 -12.26 -1.71
N TYR A 95 -4.21 -13.28 -2.19
CA TYR A 95 -5.64 -13.21 -2.49
C TYR A 95 -6.44 -14.02 -1.49
N GLN A 96 -7.62 -13.52 -1.16
CA GLN A 96 -8.59 -14.23 -0.33
C GLN A 96 -9.68 -14.80 -1.22
N ALA A 97 -9.90 -16.11 -1.12
CA ALA A 97 -10.97 -16.80 -1.84
C ALA A 97 -12.18 -17.11 -0.94
N SER A 98 -13.36 -17.11 -1.56
CA SER A 98 -14.57 -17.73 -1.02
C SER A 98 -14.37 -19.23 -0.93
N ARG A 99 -14.59 -19.81 0.26
CA ARG A 99 -14.46 -21.26 0.47
C ARG A 99 -15.44 -22.10 -0.36
N ASN A 100 -16.59 -21.51 -0.72
CA ASN A 100 -17.66 -22.25 -1.37
C ASN A 100 -17.50 -22.31 -2.89
N SER A 101 -16.92 -21.27 -3.49
CA SER A 101 -16.91 -21.09 -4.94
C SER A 101 -15.53 -20.83 -5.53
N GLY A 102 -14.48 -20.74 -4.71
CA GLY A 102 -13.15 -20.33 -5.18
C GLY A 102 -13.05 -18.86 -5.60
N ARG A 103 -14.17 -18.11 -5.57
CA ARG A 103 -14.22 -16.70 -5.98
C ARG A 103 -13.20 -15.87 -5.23
N VAL A 104 -12.39 -15.07 -5.92
CA VAL A 104 -11.59 -14.05 -5.24
C VAL A 104 -12.51 -12.97 -4.63
N ILE A 105 -12.38 -12.74 -3.33
CA ILE A 105 -13.20 -11.81 -2.55
C ILE A 105 -12.39 -10.70 -1.89
N GLY A 106 -11.07 -10.82 -1.86
CA GLY A 106 -10.20 -9.81 -1.26
C GLY A 106 -8.76 -9.88 -1.78
N LYS A 107 -8.08 -8.74 -1.73
CA LYS A 107 -6.67 -8.55 -2.02
C LYS A 107 -5.98 -8.12 -0.74
N HIS A 108 -4.89 -8.77 -0.38
CA HIS A 108 -4.05 -8.43 0.76
C HIS A 108 -2.72 -7.90 0.26
N LEU A 109 -2.33 -6.73 0.74
CA LEU A 109 -0.97 -6.21 0.63
C LEU A 109 -0.33 -6.22 2.01
N THR A 110 0.85 -6.81 2.09
CA THR A 110 1.66 -6.87 3.29
C THR A 110 2.91 -6.02 3.10
N LEU A 111 3.12 -5.03 3.96
CA LEU A 111 4.36 -4.25 4.04
C LEU A 111 5.10 -4.62 5.32
N THR A 112 6.37 -5.00 5.20
CA THR A 112 7.20 -5.41 6.33
C THR A 112 8.40 -4.49 6.49
N ALA A 113 8.53 -3.87 7.66
CA ALA A 113 9.65 -3.01 8.02
C ALA A 113 10.92 -3.83 8.32
N HIS A 114 12.10 -3.30 7.99
CA HIS A 114 13.42 -3.93 8.17
C HIS A 114 14.07 -3.64 9.53
N SER A 115 13.53 -2.68 10.29
CA SER A 115 13.92 -2.42 11.68
C SER A 115 12.73 -2.10 12.58
N SER A 116 12.94 -2.16 13.90
CA SER A 116 11.91 -1.73 14.87
C SER A 116 11.59 -0.24 14.74
N GLN A 117 12.58 0.59 14.36
CA GLN A 117 12.36 2.02 14.17
C GLN A 117 11.51 2.30 12.94
N GLU A 118 11.76 1.60 11.83
CA GLU A 118 10.88 1.64 10.66
C GLU A 118 9.48 1.10 10.95
N ALA A 119 9.36 0.08 11.80
CA ALA A 119 8.06 -0.45 12.21
C ALA A 119 7.22 0.58 12.96
N ILE A 120 7.83 1.37 13.85
CA ILE A 120 7.15 2.48 14.53
C ILE A 120 6.64 3.50 13.50
N ARG A 121 7.49 3.91 12.55
CA ARG A 121 7.09 4.84 11.48
C ARG A 121 5.99 4.26 10.59
N LEU A 122 6.11 2.99 10.18
CA LEU A 122 5.11 2.32 9.35
C LEU A 122 3.75 2.25 10.07
N ASN A 123 3.74 2.02 11.38
CA ASN A 123 2.51 2.05 12.18
C ASN A 123 1.90 3.47 12.25
N GLU A 124 2.72 4.51 12.36
CA GLU A 124 2.24 5.90 12.29
C GLU A 124 1.66 6.22 10.91
N LEU A 125 2.31 5.77 9.84
CA LEU A 125 1.85 5.94 8.46
C LEU A 125 0.56 5.13 8.19
N ALA A 126 0.41 3.96 8.81
CA ALA A 126 -0.78 3.11 8.68
C ALA A 126 -2.07 3.85 9.07
N GLN A 127 -2.00 4.79 10.01
CA GLN A 127 -3.14 5.62 10.43
C GLN A 127 -3.69 6.50 9.29
N THR A 128 -2.92 6.69 8.21
CA THR A 128 -3.33 7.44 7.03
C THR A 128 -3.95 6.57 5.93
N VAL A 129 -3.89 5.25 6.09
CA VAL A 129 -4.49 4.29 5.15
C VAL A 129 -6.01 4.29 5.34
N ILE A 130 -6.72 4.58 4.25
CA ILE A 130 -8.18 4.50 4.21
C ILE A 130 -8.57 3.05 3.91
N GLY A 131 -9.47 2.48 4.73
CA GLY A 131 -9.99 1.12 4.55
C GLY A 131 -9.57 0.17 5.66
N SER A 132 -9.63 -1.13 5.38
CA SER A 132 -9.31 -2.17 6.35
C SER A 132 -7.82 -2.45 6.37
N TRP A 133 -7.19 -2.26 7.54
CA TRP A 133 -5.79 -2.59 7.74
C TRP A 133 -5.54 -3.07 9.17
N GLN A 134 -4.45 -3.80 9.36
CA GLN A 134 -3.99 -4.29 10.65
C GLN A 134 -2.48 -4.16 10.73
N PHE A 135 -1.98 -3.63 11.84
CA PHE A 135 -0.56 -3.61 12.15
C PHE A 135 -0.23 -4.63 13.24
N GLN A 136 0.78 -5.48 13.02
CA GLN A 136 1.23 -6.46 14.01
C GLN A 136 2.75 -6.64 13.93
N GLY A 137 3.44 -6.45 15.04
CA GLY A 137 4.90 -6.57 15.13
C GLY A 137 5.60 -5.55 14.25
N ARG A 138 5.99 -5.95 13.04
CA ARG A 138 6.71 -5.12 12.05
C ARG A 138 5.98 -5.04 10.71
N THR A 139 4.74 -5.53 10.68
CA THR A 139 4.02 -5.81 9.46
C THR A 139 2.72 -5.04 9.45
N LEU A 140 2.48 -4.29 8.37
CA LEU A 140 1.21 -3.68 8.03
C LEU A 140 0.53 -4.56 6.97
N LYS A 141 -0.66 -5.07 7.27
CA LYS A 141 -1.52 -5.77 6.32
C LYS A 141 -2.68 -4.87 5.93
N ILE A 142 -2.91 -4.69 4.64
CA ILE A 142 -4.00 -3.90 4.08
C ILE A 142 -4.89 -4.84 3.28
N LEU A 143 -6.19 -4.77 3.53
CA LEU A 143 -7.21 -5.56 2.84
C LEU A 143 -8.08 -4.64 1.99
N GLU A 144 -8.21 -4.97 0.72
CA GLU A 144 -9.21 -4.40 -0.18
C GLU A 144 -10.18 -5.48 -0.65
N VAL A 145 -11.48 -5.21 -0.57
CA VAL A 145 -12.53 -6.14 -1.01
C VAL A 145 -12.65 -6.11 -2.53
N VAL A 146 -12.61 -7.28 -3.16
CA VAL A 146 -12.87 -7.42 -4.60
C VAL A 146 -14.38 -7.44 -4.80
N LYS A 147 -14.88 -6.38 -5.44
CA LYS A 147 -16.30 -6.28 -5.81
C LYS A 147 -16.62 -7.40 -6.81
N GLY A 148 -17.73 -8.09 -6.56
CA GLY A 148 -18.23 -9.07 -7.52
C GLY A 148 -18.72 -8.43 -8.81
N PRO A 149 -19.07 -9.25 -9.81
CA PRO A 149 -19.63 -8.78 -11.07
C PRO A 149 -20.87 -7.89 -10.86
N THR A 150 -20.97 -6.84 -11.68
CA THR A 150 -22.10 -5.90 -11.75
C THR A 150 -23.24 -6.46 -12.61
N ASP A 151 -24.38 -5.78 -12.67
CA ASP A 151 -25.66 -6.37 -13.11
C ASP A 151 -25.68 -7.00 -14.51
N VAL A 152 -24.96 -6.46 -15.50
CA VAL A 152 -24.85 -7.12 -16.83
C VAL A 152 -24.03 -8.40 -16.72
N SER A 153 -22.87 -8.32 -16.07
CA SER A 153 -21.97 -9.45 -15.81
C SER A 153 -22.60 -10.52 -14.91
N ARG A 154 -23.60 -10.18 -14.09
CA ARG A 154 -24.33 -11.14 -13.23
C ARG A 154 -25.23 -12.09 -13.99
N MET A 155 -25.72 -11.70 -15.17
CA MET A 155 -26.59 -12.57 -15.97
C MET A 155 -25.83 -13.77 -16.53
N GLU A 156 -24.54 -13.58 -16.78
CA GLU A 156 -23.62 -14.60 -17.29
C GLU A 156 -22.85 -15.29 -16.14
N PHE A 157 -22.68 -14.64 -14.99
CA PHE A 157 -21.91 -15.19 -13.87
C PHE A 157 -22.68 -16.22 -13.02
N ASP A 158 -22.17 -17.46 -12.95
CA ASP A 158 -22.59 -18.47 -11.98
C ASP A 158 -21.89 -18.25 -10.63
N PRO A 159 -22.61 -17.85 -9.57
CA PRO A 159 -22.02 -17.61 -8.26
C PRO A 159 -21.54 -18.87 -7.53
N ALA A 160 -22.02 -20.07 -7.92
CA ALA A 160 -21.63 -21.33 -7.29
C ALA A 160 -20.23 -21.76 -7.73
N THR A 161 -19.92 -21.62 -9.01
CA THR A 161 -18.60 -21.92 -9.59
C THR A 161 -17.69 -20.70 -9.65
N ALA A 162 -18.25 -19.50 -9.53
CA ALA A 162 -17.59 -18.23 -9.75
C ALA A 162 -17.02 -18.06 -11.17
N CYS A 163 -17.72 -18.64 -12.15
CA CYS A 163 -17.37 -18.56 -13.57
C CYS A 163 -18.48 -17.91 -14.39
N PHE A 164 -18.12 -17.28 -15.49
CA PHE A 164 -19.02 -16.70 -16.47
C PHE A 164 -19.41 -17.79 -17.49
N ALA A 165 -20.70 -17.90 -17.77
CA ALA A 165 -21.26 -18.70 -18.83
C ALA A 165 -21.22 -17.90 -20.13
N TRP A 166 -20.72 -18.54 -21.19
CA TRP A 166 -20.80 -18.04 -22.56
C TRP A 166 -22.07 -18.54 -23.26
#